data_AF-A0A966B1I1-F1
#
_entry.id   AF-A0A966B1I1-F1
#
_cell.length_a   1.000
_cell.length_b   1.000
_cell.length_c   1.000
_cell.angle_alpha   90.00
_cell.angle_beta   90.00
_cell.angle_gamma   90.00
#
_symmetry.space_group_name_H-M   'P 1'
#
loop_
_entity.id
_entity.type
_entity.pdbx_description
1 polymer ?
#
loop_
_entity_poly.entity_id
_entity_poly.type
_entity_poly.pdbx_seq_one_letter_code
_entity_poly.pdbx_strand_id
1 'polypeptide(L)'
;MKSSNAIFTITASLSLFAFFTTASIYGANYQATVIKLEPNFYYELNETETDDGAMDTMGNAPKAGVFNGDYGVGGPEVGGEGPLTVFSADDFEGIPVPGLGGTNNLAHYSNNSGHVTLGDGNLYGSSSITVAFFFKAGPAQGGDRLFTNNLSDATKSFQVNVANDGLVLAVDPSQTGLNAERTLFMEDNSGPDRRLIQTDSGWFHVVASTFGSSGRERAQNFKLWINGVDRTDNLQPNVTGWGIDTGLAKIGGRKADPANSTTHSGAQDEVAIWLDRVLTDEEATSLWEAAITEKKIPLVIEDVQLHLGEASNAVTVTWNSRRGRVYGVYSTTNLQNDEWEELDDGIESEGESTSFTDEGIPLTDKKKFYKVMEVE
;
A
#
# COMPACT_ATOMS: atom_id res chain seq x y z
N MET A 1 10.92 40.74 -64.56
CA MET A 1 11.75 40.01 -63.57
C MET A 1 11.50 40.60 -62.20
N LYS A 2 11.44 39.72 -61.19
CA LYS A 2 11.18 39.92 -59.75
C LYS A 2 9.70 40.07 -59.35
N SER A 3 9.05 38.91 -59.21
CA SER A 3 7.89 38.74 -58.32
C SER A 3 8.37 38.72 -56.86
N SER A 4 7.72 39.51 -56.02
CA SER A 4 7.92 39.53 -54.57
C SER A 4 7.17 38.35 -53.94
N ASN A 5 7.90 37.37 -53.41
CA ASN A 5 7.32 36.38 -52.50
C ASN A 5 7.23 37.01 -51.11
N ALA A 6 6.01 37.34 -50.69
CA ALA A 6 5.72 37.65 -49.30
C ALA A 6 5.67 36.34 -48.52
N ILE A 7 6.66 36.12 -47.65
CA ILE A 7 6.65 35.05 -46.65
C ILE A 7 5.74 35.54 -45.52
N PHE A 8 4.54 34.96 -45.42
CA PHE A 8 3.69 35.14 -44.25
C PHE A 8 4.18 34.17 -43.17
N THR A 9 4.90 34.69 -42.18
CA THR A 9 5.15 33.98 -40.93
C THR A 9 3.86 34.02 -40.12
N ILE A 10 3.14 32.90 -40.05
CA ILE A 10 2.01 32.74 -39.13
C ILE A 10 2.59 32.33 -37.78
N THR A 11 2.66 33.29 -36.86
CA THR A 11 2.94 33.00 -35.44
C THR A 11 1.67 32.41 -34.84
N ALA A 12 1.65 31.09 -34.63
CA ALA A 12 0.59 30.44 -33.86
C ALA A 12 0.85 30.72 -32.37
N SER A 13 0.10 31.66 -31.78
CA SER A 13 0.07 31.83 -30.33
C SER A 13 -0.75 30.71 -29.71
N LEU A 14 -0.10 29.82 -28.98
CA LEU A 14 -0.74 28.81 -28.13
C LEU A 14 -1.22 29.51 -26.85
N SER A 15 -2.51 29.78 -26.76
CA SER A 15 -3.12 30.32 -25.54
C SER A 15 -3.81 29.18 -24.80
N LEU A 16 -3.19 28.71 -23.72
CA LEU A 16 -3.73 27.70 -22.83
C LEU A 16 -4.81 28.33 -21.95
N PHE A 17 -6.07 27.94 -22.14
CA PHE A 17 -7.15 28.23 -21.19
C PHE A 17 -7.73 26.89 -20.74
N ALA A 18 -7.31 26.44 -19.56
CA ALA A 18 -7.90 25.29 -18.88
C ALA A 18 -9.14 25.77 -18.10
N PHE A 19 -10.31 25.26 -18.48
CA PHE A 19 -11.52 25.32 -17.64
C PHE A 19 -11.66 23.97 -16.94
N PHE A 20 -11.62 23.98 -15.61
CA PHE A 20 -11.62 22.79 -14.78
C PHE A 20 -13.04 22.31 -14.50
N THR A 21 -13.37 21.09 -14.94
CA THR A 21 -14.36 20.24 -14.27
C THR A 21 -13.59 19.20 -13.48
N THR A 22 -13.56 19.32 -12.15
CA THR A 22 -12.75 18.46 -11.28
C THR A 22 -13.43 17.11 -11.04
N ALA A 23 -13.16 16.12 -11.89
CA ALA A 23 -13.16 14.74 -11.43
C ALA A 23 -12.00 14.63 -10.41
N SER A 24 -12.34 14.22 -9.19
CA SER A 24 -11.38 14.07 -8.10
C SER A 24 -10.96 12.61 -8.03
N ILE A 25 -9.67 12.31 -8.21
CA ILE A 25 -9.14 10.94 -8.17
C ILE A 25 -8.51 10.69 -6.79
N TYR A 26 -8.61 9.49 -6.25
CA TYR A 26 -7.93 9.11 -5.00
C TYR A 26 -6.44 8.84 -5.24
N GLY A 27 -5.55 9.55 -4.53
CA GLY A 27 -4.10 9.35 -4.57
C GLY A 27 -3.57 8.40 -3.49
N ALA A 28 -2.46 7.73 -3.79
CA ALA A 28 -1.65 6.88 -2.89
C ALA A 28 -1.00 7.69 -1.74
N ASN A 29 -1.83 8.31 -0.90
CA ASN A 29 -1.39 9.23 0.14
C ASN A 29 -0.57 8.51 1.22
N TYR A 30 -0.97 7.28 1.53
CA TYR A 30 -0.27 6.46 2.49
C TYR A 30 1.09 6.02 1.97
N GLN A 31 1.17 5.42 0.78
CA GLN A 31 2.43 4.95 0.19
C GLN A 31 3.43 6.11 0.04
N ALA A 32 2.98 7.28 -0.41
CA ALA A 32 3.82 8.47 -0.48
C ALA A 32 4.32 8.94 0.89
N THR A 33 3.49 8.83 1.93
CA THR A 33 3.88 9.17 3.31
C THR A 33 4.87 8.16 3.87
N VAL A 34 4.67 6.86 3.62
CA VAL A 34 5.61 5.80 3.98
C VAL A 34 6.97 6.07 3.34
N ILE A 35 7.03 6.25 2.02
CA ILE A 35 8.28 6.51 1.29
C ILE A 35 8.99 7.76 1.82
N LYS A 36 8.23 8.83 2.13
CA LYS A 36 8.78 10.06 2.70
C LYS A 36 9.39 9.85 4.10
N LEU A 37 8.90 8.87 4.86
CA LEU A 37 9.50 8.47 6.12
C LEU A 37 10.72 7.57 5.93
N GLU A 38 11.15 7.27 4.71
CA GLU A 38 12.41 6.56 4.39
C GLU A 38 12.57 5.23 5.14
N PRO A 39 11.67 4.25 4.98
CA PRO A 39 11.86 2.91 5.52
C PRO A 39 13.08 2.24 4.88
N ASN A 40 13.65 1.28 5.60
CA ASN A 40 14.69 0.41 5.05
C ASN A 40 14.10 -0.56 4.04
N PHE A 41 12.89 -1.08 4.30
CA PHE A 41 12.19 -1.96 3.40
C PHE A 41 10.70 -1.59 3.37
N TYR A 42 10.09 -1.71 2.21
CA TYR A 42 8.67 -1.48 2.04
C TYR A 42 8.09 -2.46 1.04
N TYR A 43 7.20 -3.33 1.48
CA TYR A 43 6.50 -4.31 0.66
C TYR A 43 5.04 -3.87 0.57
N GLU A 44 4.67 -3.30 -0.56
CA GLU A 44 3.27 -2.95 -0.85
C GLU A 44 2.39 -4.20 -0.94
N LEU A 45 2.94 -5.36 -1.32
CA LEU A 45 2.19 -6.63 -1.46
C LEU A 45 1.07 -6.58 -2.51
N ASN A 46 1.25 -5.72 -3.52
CA ASN A 46 0.32 -5.47 -4.60
C ASN A 46 0.51 -6.41 -5.81
N GLU A 47 1.22 -7.53 -5.63
CA GLU A 47 1.44 -8.50 -6.70
C GLU A 47 0.17 -9.29 -7.04
N THR A 48 -0.01 -9.60 -8.33
CA THR A 48 -1.10 -10.46 -8.84
C THR A 48 -0.67 -11.89 -9.15
N GLU A 49 0.65 -12.14 -9.15
CA GLU A 49 1.25 -13.43 -9.47
C GLU A 49 2.42 -13.70 -8.51
N THR A 50 2.77 -14.98 -8.33
CA THR A 50 3.80 -15.37 -7.36
C THR A 50 5.22 -15.41 -7.93
N ASP A 51 5.37 -15.39 -9.25
CA ASP A 51 6.59 -15.79 -9.94
C ASP A 51 7.77 -14.84 -9.69
N ASP A 52 7.49 -13.54 -9.64
CA ASP A 52 8.49 -12.50 -9.41
C ASP A 52 8.76 -12.25 -7.91
N GLY A 53 7.92 -12.80 -7.04
CA GLY A 53 8.02 -12.62 -5.59
C GLY A 53 7.53 -11.26 -5.10
N ALA A 54 7.55 -11.08 -3.78
CA ALA A 54 7.14 -9.83 -3.13
C ALA A 54 8.23 -8.76 -3.26
N MET A 55 7.91 -7.65 -3.88
CA MET A 55 8.87 -6.60 -4.21
C MET A 55 9.08 -5.64 -3.03
N ASP A 56 10.35 -5.28 -2.80
CA ASP A 56 10.69 -4.17 -1.92
C ASP A 56 10.74 -2.87 -2.74
N THR A 57 9.74 -2.01 -2.55
CA THR A 57 9.60 -0.71 -3.21
C THR A 57 10.81 0.20 -2.95
N MET A 58 11.51 0.02 -1.82
CA MET A 58 12.71 0.79 -1.52
C MET A 58 13.96 0.28 -2.28
N GLY A 59 13.89 -0.92 -2.86
CA GLY A 59 14.99 -1.53 -3.63
C GLY A 59 16.21 -1.92 -2.80
N ASN A 60 16.07 -2.06 -1.48
CA ASN A 60 17.15 -2.38 -0.56
C ASN A 60 17.28 -3.88 -0.29
N ALA A 61 16.21 -4.65 -0.47
CA ALA A 61 16.25 -6.10 -0.36
C ALA A 61 17.17 -6.71 -1.44
N PRO A 62 18.04 -7.67 -1.10
CA PRO A 62 18.97 -8.28 -2.06
C PRO A 62 18.27 -9.11 -3.13
N LYS A 63 17.02 -9.51 -2.88
CA LYS A 63 16.12 -10.24 -3.78
C LYS A 63 14.68 -9.98 -3.34
N ALA A 64 13.73 -10.21 -4.25
CA ALA A 64 12.32 -10.26 -3.90
C ALA A 64 12.03 -11.34 -2.84
N GLY A 65 11.02 -11.08 -2.01
CA GLY A 65 10.49 -12.05 -1.08
C GLY A 65 9.84 -13.22 -1.82
N VAL A 66 9.89 -14.41 -1.25
CA VAL A 66 9.33 -15.61 -1.89
C VAL A 66 7.96 -15.90 -1.31
N PHE A 67 6.93 -15.94 -2.16
CA PHE A 67 5.62 -16.48 -1.80
C PHE A 67 5.72 -17.99 -1.58
N ASN A 68 5.44 -18.45 -0.36
CA ASN A 68 5.52 -19.86 0.03
C ASN A 68 4.13 -20.35 0.42
N GLY A 69 3.66 -21.42 -0.23
CA GLY A 69 2.33 -22.00 -0.03
C GLY A 69 1.81 -22.63 -1.31
N ASP A 70 0.62 -23.22 -1.24
CA ASP A 70 -0.10 -23.72 -2.42
C ASP A 70 -1.13 -22.67 -2.85
N TYR A 71 -0.72 -21.72 -3.71
CA TYR A 71 -1.55 -20.61 -4.22
C TYR A 71 -2.61 -21.06 -5.25
N GLY A 72 -3.13 -22.28 -5.08
CA GLY A 72 -4.27 -22.80 -5.82
C GLY A 72 -5.60 -22.37 -5.23
N VAL A 73 -6.68 -22.89 -5.83
CA VAL A 73 -8.06 -22.56 -5.42
C VAL A 73 -8.30 -22.93 -3.95
N GLY A 74 -8.64 -21.93 -3.14
CA GLY A 74 -8.93 -22.10 -1.70
C GLY A 74 -7.70 -22.10 -0.79
N GLY A 75 -6.52 -21.79 -1.31
CA GLY A 75 -5.28 -21.61 -0.55
C GLY A 75 -4.98 -20.13 -0.20
N PRO A 76 -3.71 -19.78 0.07
CA PRO A 76 -3.27 -18.39 0.06
C PRO A 76 -3.48 -17.74 -1.31
N GLU A 77 -3.55 -16.41 -1.33
CA GLU A 77 -3.83 -15.63 -2.53
C GLU A 77 -2.91 -14.41 -2.60
N VAL A 78 -2.43 -14.12 -3.81
CA VAL A 78 -1.87 -12.82 -4.20
C VAL A 78 -2.92 -12.13 -5.06
N GLY A 79 -2.97 -10.81 -5.02
CA GLY A 79 -3.95 -10.06 -5.80
C GLY A 79 -5.35 -10.00 -5.17
N GLY A 80 -5.49 -10.37 -3.89
CA GLY A 80 -6.76 -10.20 -3.18
C GLY A 80 -7.00 -8.72 -2.84
N GLU A 81 -8.25 -8.32 -2.62
CA GLU A 81 -8.57 -6.91 -2.35
C GLU A 81 -7.89 -6.40 -1.07
N GLY A 82 -7.19 -5.26 -1.15
CA GLY A 82 -6.67 -4.53 -0.02
C GLY A 82 -7.74 -3.76 0.78
N PRO A 83 -7.37 -3.05 1.85
CA PRO A 83 -8.30 -2.40 2.76
C PRO A 83 -9.04 -1.21 2.12
N LEU A 84 -10.36 -1.32 1.97
CA LEU A 84 -11.23 -0.17 1.67
C LEU A 84 -11.68 0.56 2.94
N THR A 85 -11.85 -0.20 4.02
CA THR A 85 -12.16 0.30 5.36
C THR A 85 -11.34 -0.49 6.38
N VAL A 86 -11.06 0.13 7.52
CA VAL A 86 -10.53 -0.55 8.71
C VAL A 86 -11.60 -0.65 9.79
N PHE A 87 -11.43 -1.60 10.69
CA PHE A 87 -12.37 -1.90 11.75
C PHE A 87 -12.68 -0.68 12.63
N SER A 88 -13.96 -0.53 12.95
CA SER A 88 -14.44 0.32 14.03
C SER A 88 -15.57 -0.41 14.75
N ALA A 89 -15.56 -0.42 16.08
CA ALA A 89 -16.75 -0.93 16.79
C ALA A 89 -17.83 0.15 16.95
N ASP A 90 -17.50 1.42 16.64
CA ASP A 90 -18.45 2.54 16.67
C ASP A 90 -19.15 2.73 15.31
N ASP A 91 -18.57 2.18 14.24
CA ASP A 91 -19.12 2.22 12.88
C ASP A 91 -19.01 0.83 12.23
N PHE A 92 -20.16 0.19 11.98
CA PHE A 92 -20.22 -1.14 11.40
C PHE A 92 -19.76 -1.18 9.93
N GLU A 93 -19.73 -0.05 9.24
CA GLU A 93 -19.15 0.07 7.89
C GLU A 93 -17.62 0.22 7.93
N GLY A 94 -17.06 0.47 9.12
CA GLY A 94 -15.63 0.72 9.33
C GLY A 94 -15.22 2.16 9.01
N ILE A 95 -13.95 2.48 9.28
CA ILE A 95 -13.35 3.77 8.95
C ILE A 95 -12.78 3.69 7.52
N PRO A 96 -13.22 4.55 6.58
CA PRO A 96 -12.68 4.55 5.22
C PRO A 96 -11.18 4.84 5.17
N VAL A 97 -10.48 4.10 4.32
CA VAL A 97 -9.06 4.33 4.00
C VAL A 97 -8.90 4.57 2.50
N PRO A 98 -9.24 5.78 2.01
CA PRO A 98 -9.31 6.05 0.58
C PRO A 98 -7.92 5.97 -0.09
N GLY A 99 -7.84 5.23 -1.21
CA GLY A 99 -6.62 5.08 -1.99
C GLY A 99 -5.65 4.00 -1.51
N LEU A 100 -6.08 3.16 -0.56
CA LEU A 100 -5.28 2.11 0.06
C LEU A 100 -5.77 0.68 -0.19
N GLY A 101 -6.84 0.47 -0.95
CA GLY A 101 -7.38 -0.87 -1.16
C GLY A 101 -8.33 -1.02 -2.34
N GLY A 102 -9.10 -2.10 -2.31
CA GLY A 102 -9.93 -2.55 -3.43
C GLY A 102 -9.08 -3.11 -4.57
N THR A 103 -9.57 -3.01 -5.80
CA THR A 103 -8.85 -3.54 -6.98
C THR A 103 -7.65 -2.70 -7.42
N ASN A 104 -7.44 -1.52 -6.82
CA ASN A 104 -6.32 -0.63 -7.14
C ASN A 104 -5.07 -0.88 -6.28
N ASN A 105 -5.26 -1.48 -5.10
CA ASN A 105 -4.20 -1.84 -4.18
C ASN A 105 -4.56 -3.18 -3.57
N LEU A 106 -3.85 -4.20 -4.03
CA LEU A 106 -4.08 -5.58 -3.68
C LEU A 106 -3.25 -5.95 -2.46
N ALA A 107 -3.56 -7.10 -1.88
CA ALA A 107 -2.92 -7.58 -0.68
C ALA A 107 -2.54 -9.06 -0.81
N HIS A 108 -1.63 -9.49 0.08
CA HIS A 108 -1.31 -10.90 0.26
C HIS A 108 -2.22 -11.52 1.32
N TYR A 109 -2.97 -12.54 0.91
CA TYR A 109 -3.82 -13.34 1.78
C TYR A 109 -3.08 -14.61 2.19
N SER A 110 -2.68 -14.67 3.46
CA SER A 110 -1.99 -15.82 4.04
C SER A 110 -2.91 -17.03 4.23
N ASN A 111 -4.19 -16.81 4.54
CA ASN A 111 -5.23 -17.85 4.66
C ASN A 111 -4.80 -19.12 5.40
N ASN A 112 -3.98 -18.98 6.46
CA ASN A 112 -3.44 -20.07 7.27
C ASN A 112 -2.67 -21.14 6.46
N SER A 113 -2.19 -20.80 5.27
CA SER A 113 -1.61 -21.78 4.33
C SER A 113 -0.57 -21.20 3.36
N GLY A 114 -0.28 -19.90 3.44
CA GLY A 114 0.87 -19.29 2.78
C GLY A 114 1.43 -18.06 3.50
N HIS A 115 2.67 -17.71 3.16
CA HIS A 115 3.39 -16.58 3.73
C HIS A 115 4.47 -16.08 2.78
N VAL A 116 5.02 -14.91 3.05
CA VAL A 116 6.17 -14.37 2.32
C VAL A 116 7.44 -14.61 3.13
N THR A 117 8.46 -15.25 2.52
CA THR A 117 9.81 -15.34 3.09
C THR A 117 10.71 -14.28 2.48
N LEU A 118 11.13 -13.31 3.30
CA LEU A 118 11.93 -12.16 2.85
C LEU A 118 13.42 -12.50 2.68
N GLY A 119 13.93 -13.47 3.44
CA GLY A 119 15.34 -13.89 3.37
C GLY A 119 15.98 -13.97 4.74
N ASP A 120 17.30 -13.76 4.81
CA ASP A 120 18.08 -13.82 6.06
C ASP A 120 17.53 -12.82 7.10
N GLY A 121 17.10 -13.34 8.25
CA GLY A 121 16.55 -12.55 9.34
C GLY A 121 17.49 -11.49 9.88
N ASN A 122 18.81 -11.69 9.75
CA ASN A 122 19.80 -10.71 10.20
C ASN A 122 19.76 -9.40 9.42
N LEU A 123 19.26 -9.42 8.17
CA LEU A 123 19.05 -8.22 7.37
C LEU A 123 17.91 -7.35 7.92
N TYR A 124 17.03 -7.92 8.73
CA TYR A 124 15.87 -7.27 9.34
C TYR A 124 16.02 -7.17 10.87
N GLY A 125 17.22 -7.42 11.40
CA GLY A 125 17.51 -7.44 12.83
C GLY A 125 18.14 -6.15 13.32
N SER A 126 17.52 -5.50 14.31
CA SER A 126 18.01 -4.24 14.86
C SER A 126 17.66 -4.07 16.34
N SER A 127 18.52 -3.37 17.09
CA SER A 127 18.27 -2.99 18.48
C SER A 127 17.11 -2.01 18.63
N SER A 128 16.85 -1.21 17.61
CA SER A 128 15.66 -0.35 17.46
C SER A 128 14.98 -0.63 16.14
N ILE A 129 13.68 -0.87 16.16
CA ILE A 129 12.92 -1.22 14.96
C ILE A 129 11.48 -0.72 15.07
N THR A 130 10.94 -0.23 13.95
CA THR A 130 9.51 0.00 13.74
C THR A 130 9.05 -0.81 12.54
N VAL A 131 7.86 -1.41 12.65
CA VAL A 131 7.14 -2.03 11.55
C VAL A 131 5.74 -1.44 11.50
N ALA A 132 5.32 -0.96 10.33
CA ALA A 132 3.96 -0.49 10.07
C ALA A 132 3.34 -1.33 8.94
N PHE A 133 2.06 -1.66 9.06
CA PHE A 133 1.36 -2.47 8.06
C PHE A 133 -0.16 -2.41 8.27
N PHE A 134 -0.90 -2.88 7.26
CA PHE A 134 -2.28 -3.29 7.42
C PHE A 134 -2.37 -4.81 7.53
N PHE A 135 -3.28 -5.30 8.37
CA PHE A 135 -3.63 -6.71 8.35
C PHE A 135 -5.12 -6.91 8.48
N LYS A 136 -5.63 -7.94 7.80
CA LYS A 136 -7.02 -8.39 7.92
C LYS A 136 -7.09 -9.41 9.05
N ALA A 137 -7.93 -9.16 10.04
CA ALA A 137 -8.14 -10.08 11.14
C ALA A 137 -8.59 -11.46 10.65
N GLY A 138 -8.13 -12.49 11.36
CA GLY A 138 -8.50 -13.87 11.15
C GLY A 138 -8.34 -14.65 12.45
N PRO A 139 -8.92 -15.86 12.54
CA PRO A 139 -8.80 -16.68 13.74
C PRO A 139 -7.33 -17.01 13.99
N ALA A 140 -6.86 -16.72 15.21
CA ALA A 140 -5.50 -17.02 15.63
C ALA A 140 -5.41 -18.40 16.30
N GLN A 141 -4.36 -19.16 16.01
CA GLN A 141 -4.10 -20.47 16.63
C GLN A 141 -2.95 -20.46 17.65
N GLY A 142 -2.47 -19.27 18.02
CA GLY A 142 -1.46 -19.07 19.04
C GLY A 142 -0.07 -18.82 18.45
N GLY A 143 0.29 -17.54 18.33
CA GLY A 143 1.60 -17.11 17.87
C GLY A 143 1.74 -17.07 16.36
N ASP A 144 0.65 -16.78 15.65
CA ASP A 144 0.63 -16.60 14.20
C ASP A 144 1.30 -15.27 13.88
N ARG A 145 2.26 -15.28 12.97
CA ARG A 145 3.15 -14.13 12.76
C ARG A 145 2.60 -13.25 11.66
N LEU A 146 2.35 -12.00 11.99
CA LEU A 146 2.05 -10.95 11.02
C LEU A 146 3.36 -10.50 10.37
N PHE A 147 4.37 -10.26 11.21
CA PHE A 147 5.75 -10.02 10.82
C PHE A 147 6.71 -10.68 11.81
N THR A 148 7.83 -11.20 11.33
CA THR A 148 8.93 -11.65 12.17
C THR A 148 10.26 -11.55 11.42
N ASN A 149 11.32 -11.07 12.07
CA ASN A 149 12.69 -11.27 11.57
C ASN A 149 13.29 -12.61 12.03
N ASN A 150 12.58 -13.29 12.94
CA ASN A 150 12.79 -14.67 13.34
C ASN A 150 14.20 -15.01 13.87
N LEU A 151 14.76 -14.09 14.67
CA LEU A 151 16.07 -14.24 15.30
C LEU A 151 15.95 -14.73 16.75
N SER A 152 16.88 -15.55 17.22
CA SER A 152 17.04 -15.89 18.65
C SER A 152 17.80 -14.83 19.47
N ASP A 153 18.55 -13.95 18.82
CA ASP A 153 19.23 -12.83 19.49
C ASP A 153 18.19 -11.81 19.98
N ALA A 154 17.91 -11.83 21.29
CA ALA A 154 16.92 -10.94 21.90
C ALA A 154 17.28 -9.45 21.82
N THR A 155 18.52 -9.11 21.48
CA THR A 155 18.93 -7.72 21.24
C THR A 155 18.52 -7.21 19.87
N LYS A 156 18.10 -8.08 18.94
CA LYS A 156 17.74 -7.72 17.55
C LYS A 156 16.42 -8.29 17.07
N SER A 157 15.94 -9.36 17.71
CA SER A 157 14.74 -10.06 17.31
C SER A 157 13.48 -9.20 17.52
N PHE A 158 12.55 -9.22 16.58
CA PHE A 158 11.29 -8.51 16.70
C PHE A 158 10.20 -9.24 15.94
N GLN A 159 9.05 -9.36 16.57
CA GLN A 159 7.94 -10.15 16.08
C GLN A 159 6.63 -9.43 16.45
N VAL A 160 5.75 -9.31 15.46
CA VAL A 160 4.37 -8.85 15.63
C VAL A 160 3.46 -10.01 15.26
N ASN A 161 2.63 -10.43 16.21
CA ASN A 161 1.91 -11.71 16.13
C ASN A 161 0.48 -11.54 16.62
N VAL A 162 -0.34 -12.54 16.34
CA VAL A 162 -1.61 -12.74 17.01
C VAL A 162 -1.61 -14.07 17.76
N ALA A 163 -2.19 -14.05 18.96
CA ALA A 163 -2.43 -15.21 19.80
C ALA A 163 -3.92 -15.32 20.12
N ASN A 164 -4.30 -16.34 20.88
CA ASN A 164 -5.71 -16.62 21.21
C ASN A 164 -6.38 -15.49 22.01
N ASP A 165 -5.60 -14.58 22.58
CA ASP A 165 -6.03 -13.54 23.50
C ASP A 165 -5.75 -12.11 23.01
N GLY A 166 -5.06 -11.94 21.87
CA GLY A 166 -4.84 -10.63 21.26
C GLY A 166 -3.58 -10.52 20.41
N LEU A 167 -3.13 -9.28 20.17
CA LEU A 167 -1.92 -8.98 19.40
C LEU A 167 -0.70 -8.98 20.33
N VAL A 168 0.38 -9.61 19.91
CA VAL A 168 1.59 -9.82 20.72
C VAL A 168 2.80 -9.21 20.04
N LEU A 169 3.50 -8.36 20.78
CA LEU A 169 4.84 -7.88 20.44
C LEU A 169 5.86 -8.70 21.21
N ALA A 170 6.85 -9.28 20.52
CA ALA A 170 7.86 -10.13 21.15
C ALA A 170 9.26 -9.86 20.59
N VAL A 171 10.27 -9.97 21.46
CA VAL A 171 11.69 -9.75 21.13
C VAL A 171 12.56 -10.96 21.40
N ASP A 172 11.98 -12.09 21.82
CA ASP A 172 12.71 -13.34 21.99
C ASP A 172 11.77 -14.52 21.68
N PRO A 173 11.97 -15.25 20.57
CA PRO A 173 11.13 -16.40 20.24
C PRO A 173 11.35 -17.60 21.20
N SER A 174 12.43 -17.61 21.97
CA SER A 174 12.74 -18.70 22.90
C SER A 174 12.22 -18.49 24.32
N GLN A 175 11.71 -17.29 24.63
CA GLN A 175 11.24 -16.90 25.95
C GLN A 175 9.86 -16.26 25.89
N THR A 176 9.23 -16.12 27.06
CA THR A 176 7.96 -15.42 27.22
C THR A 176 7.98 -14.56 28.49
N GLY A 177 6.88 -13.85 28.76
CA GLY A 177 6.71 -13.07 29.97
C GLY A 177 7.38 -11.70 29.90
N LEU A 178 7.58 -11.13 31.10
CA LEU A 178 8.04 -9.76 31.32
C LEU A 178 9.31 -9.38 30.55
N ASN A 179 10.18 -10.35 30.26
CA ASN A 179 11.47 -10.14 29.60
C ASN A 179 11.42 -10.24 28.07
N ALA A 180 10.32 -10.73 27.49
CA ALA A 180 10.29 -11.12 26.08
C ALA A 180 9.09 -10.56 25.30
N GLU A 181 7.95 -10.34 25.94
CA GLU A 181 6.72 -10.00 25.19
C GLU A 181 5.76 -9.06 25.93
N ARG A 182 4.91 -8.39 25.16
CA ARG A 182 3.69 -7.76 25.63
C ARG A 182 2.53 -8.06 24.69
N THR A 183 1.36 -8.26 25.27
CA THR A 183 0.11 -8.53 24.59
C THR A 183 -0.84 -7.36 24.78
N LEU A 184 -1.44 -6.96 23.67
CA LEU A 184 -2.63 -6.14 23.64
C LEU A 184 -3.84 -7.08 23.65
N PHE A 185 -4.47 -7.23 24.82
CA PHE A 185 -5.57 -8.16 25.01
C PHE A 185 -6.87 -7.68 24.35
N MET A 186 -7.69 -8.62 23.85
CA MET A 186 -8.99 -8.31 23.26
C MET A 186 -9.99 -7.69 24.24
N GLU A 187 -9.93 -8.10 25.51
CA GLU A 187 -10.92 -7.76 26.54
C GLU A 187 -10.26 -7.09 27.75
N ASP A 188 -9.81 -5.84 27.59
CA ASP A 188 -9.29 -5.01 28.69
C ASP A 188 -10.17 -3.78 29.00
N ASN A 189 -11.33 -3.66 28.33
CA ASN A 189 -12.27 -2.53 28.39
C ASN A 189 -11.66 -1.17 27.96
N SER A 190 -10.55 -1.14 27.21
CA SER A 190 -9.84 0.10 26.82
C SER A 190 -10.21 0.68 25.46
N GLY A 191 -11.08 0.03 24.68
CA GLY A 191 -11.58 0.58 23.43
C GLY A 191 -12.14 -0.42 22.41
N PRO A 192 -12.74 0.08 21.33
CA PRO A 192 -13.40 -0.72 20.30
C PRO A 192 -12.42 -1.45 19.35
N ASP A 193 -11.24 -0.91 19.08
CA ASP A 193 -10.17 -1.35 18.16
C ASP A 193 -9.36 -2.58 18.65
N ARG A 194 -10.03 -3.57 19.25
CA ARG A 194 -9.39 -4.72 19.91
C ARG A 194 -9.79 -6.09 19.37
N ARG A 195 -10.70 -6.14 18.40
CA ARG A 195 -11.18 -7.40 17.78
C ARG A 195 -10.21 -7.97 16.72
N LEU A 196 -8.91 -7.87 17.01
CA LEU A 196 -7.79 -8.10 16.10
C LEU A 196 -7.69 -9.56 15.58
N ILE A 197 -8.42 -10.50 16.19
CA ILE A 197 -8.40 -11.93 15.81
C ILE A 197 -9.81 -12.49 15.54
N GLN A 198 -10.81 -11.61 15.43
CA GLN A 198 -12.17 -12.01 15.08
C GLN A 198 -12.34 -11.94 13.56
N THR A 199 -12.79 -13.04 12.95
CA THR A 199 -12.89 -13.19 11.49
C THR A 199 -13.70 -12.10 10.79
N ASP A 200 -14.68 -11.53 11.49
CA ASP A 200 -15.59 -10.50 10.98
C ASP A 200 -15.08 -9.07 11.19
N SER A 201 -13.91 -8.89 11.80
CA SER A 201 -13.40 -7.57 12.14
C SER A 201 -12.61 -6.90 11.01
N GLY A 202 -12.42 -7.54 9.87
CA GLY A 202 -11.84 -6.87 8.70
C GLY A 202 -10.42 -6.35 8.95
N TRP A 203 -10.07 -5.20 8.37
CA TRP A 203 -8.70 -4.68 8.35
C TRP A 203 -8.36 -3.80 9.55
N PHE A 204 -7.09 -3.75 9.92
CA PHE A 204 -6.54 -2.86 10.94
C PHE A 204 -5.23 -2.26 10.44
N HIS A 205 -5.00 -1.00 10.78
CA HIS A 205 -3.70 -0.35 10.65
C HIS A 205 -2.89 -0.54 11.94
N VAL A 206 -1.64 -0.98 11.82
CA VAL A 206 -0.76 -1.25 12.95
C VAL A 206 0.57 -0.54 12.76
N VAL A 207 1.05 0.12 13.82
CA VAL A 207 2.44 0.57 13.93
C VAL A 207 3.00 -0.01 15.22
N ALA A 208 4.05 -0.82 15.14
CA ALA A 208 4.66 -1.46 16.30
C ALA A 208 6.16 -1.22 16.32
N SER A 209 6.72 -0.93 17.50
CA SER A 209 8.15 -0.66 17.63
C SER A 209 8.74 -1.13 18.94
N THR A 210 10.07 -1.21 19.00
CA THR A 210 10.85 -1.48 20.22
C THR A 210 12.25 -0.89 20.11
N PHE A 211 12.89 -0.64 21.25
CA PHE A 211 14.30 -0.21 21.31
C PHE A 211 14.98 -0.60 22.62
N GLY A 212 16.29 -0.82 22.57
CA GLY A 212 17.09 -1.09 23.76
C GLY A 212 18.31 -1.96 23.49
N SER A 213 19.13 -2.13 24.52
CA SER A 213 20.40 -2.87 24.48
C SER A 213 20.28 -4.33 24.94
N SER A 214 19.13 -4.72 25.48
CA SER A 214 18.83 -6.07 25.95
C SER A 214 17.41 -6.48 25.62
N GLY A 215 17.13 -7.79 25.57
CA GLY A 215 15.77 -8.30 25.36
C GLY A 215 14.76 -7.76 26.38
N ARG A 216 15.14 -7.70 27.66
CA ARG A 216 14.26 -7.15 28.71
C ARG A 216 13.96 -5.66 28.51
N GLU A 217 14.97 -4.86 28.20
CA GLU A 217 14.80 -3.43 27.94
C GLU A 217 13.90 -3.21 26.71
N ARG A 218 14.16 -3.94 25.62
CA ARG A 218 13.32 -3.91 24.41
C ARG A 218 11.88 -4.32 24.70
N ALA A 219 11.66 -5.36 25.51
CA ALA A 219 10.32 -5.77 25.94
C ALA A 219 9.60 -4.75 26.85
N GLN A 220 10.35 -3.88 27.54
CA GLN A 220 9.79 -2.78 28.33
C GLN A 220 9.50 -1.53 27.48
N ASN A 221 10.17 -1.40 26.34
CA ASN A 221 10.13 -0.26 25.44
C ASN A 221 9.32 -0.52 24.17
N PHE A 222 8.37 -1.45 24.20
CA PHE A 222 7.44 -1.58 23.10
C PHE A 222 6.58 -0.34 22.97
N LYS A 223 6.30 0.09 21.74
CA LYS A 223 5.21 1.01 21.44
C LYS A 223 4.27 0.40 20.40
N LEU A 224 3.00 0.74 20.49
CA LEU A 224 1.96 0.19 19.62
C LEU A 224 0.88 1.22 19.33
N TRP A 225 0.56 1.40 18.05
CA TRP A 225 -0.63 2.11 17.60
C TRP A 225 -1.51 1.18 16.80
N ILE A 226 -2.83 1.27 17.04
CA ILE A 226 -3.86 0.57 16.28
C ILE A 226 -4.83 1.61 15.75
N ASN A 227 -5.03 1.66 14.43
CA ASN A 227 -5.91 2.65 13.77
C ASN A 227 -5.64 4.09 14.28
N GLY A 228 -4.35 4.44 14.39
CA GLY A 228 -3.88 5.75 14.87
C GLY A 228 -3.97 6.00 16.38
N VAL A 229 -4.57 5.11 17.17
CA VAL A 229 -4.68 5.26 18.62
C VAL A 229 -3.45 4.65 19.30
N ASP A 230 -2.77 5.40 20.16
CA ASP A 230 -1.66 4.88 20.96
C ASP A 230 -2.17 3.91 22.04
N ARG A 231 -1.68 2.68 21.98
CA ARG A 231 -2.05 1.55 22.85
C ARG A 231 -0.87 1.04 23.67
N THR A 232 0.21 1.79 23.72
CA THR A 232 1.44 1.44 24.43
C THR A 232 1.17 1.13 25.90
N ASP A 233 0.37 1.95 26.59
CA ASP A 233 0.03 1.74 28.00
C ASP A 233 -0.92 0.55 28.26
N ASN A 234 -1.59 0.04 27.20
CA ASN A 234 -2.47 -1.12 27.30
C ASN A 234 -1.70 -2.45 27.20
N LEU A 235 -0.43 -2.41 26.80
CA LEU A 235 0.40 -3.60 26.62
C LEU A 235 0.74 -4.27 27.97
N GLN A 236 0.38 -5.55 28.10
CA GLN A 236 0.59 -6.32 29.33
C GLN A 236 1.43 -7.58 29.06
N PRO A 237 2.29 -8.04 29.98
CA PRO A 237 3.05 -9.28 29.80
C PRO A 237 2.15 -10.51 29.67
N ASN A 238 2.59 -11.51 28.91
CA ASN A 238 1.84 -12.75 28.70
C ASN A 238 2.79 -13.97 28.50
N VAL A 239 2.25 -15.11 28.06
CA VAL A 239 2.97 -16.37 27.83
C VAL A 239 2.75 -16.97 26.43
N THR A 240 2.34 -16.17 25.44
CA THR A 240 1.89 -16.63 24.12
C THR A 240 2.77 -16.14 22.96
N GLY A 241 3.76 -15.29 23.22
CA GLY A 241 4.68 -14.72 22.22
C GLY A 241 5.83 -15.64 21.77
N TRP A 242 5.96 -16.84 22.34
CA TRP A 242 7.02 -17.79 22.00
C TRP A 242 6.93 -18.29 20.54
N GLY A 243 8.09 -18.48 19.92
CA GLY A 243 8.32 -18.69 18.50
C GLY A 243 9.22 -19.91 18.20
N ILE A 244 9.61 -20.10 16.95
CA ILE A 244 10.71 -20.99 16.55
C ILE A 244 11.62 -20.17 15.66
N ASP A 245 12.89 -20.06 16.01
CA ASP A 245 13.92 -19.44 15.17
C ASP A 245 14.12 -20.27 13.90
N THR A 246 13.80 -19.68 12.74
CA THR A 246 14.15 -20.25 11.43
C THR A 246 15.30 -19.52 10.76
N GLY A 247 15.80 -18.43 11.36
CA GLY A 247 16.78 -17.53 10.78
C GLY A 247 16.28 -16.73 9.57
N LEU A 248 14.98 -16.81 9.27
CA LEU A 248 14.38 -16.19 8.08
C LEU A 248 13.31 -15.18 8.46
N ALA A 249 13.44 -13.96 7.93
CA ALA A 249 12.41 -12.93 8.05
C ALA A 249 11.19 -13.26 7.18
N LYS A 250 9.99 -12.98 7.69
CA LYS A 250 8.71 -13.38 7.10
C LYS A 250 7.60 -12.39 7.35
N ILE A 251 6.65 -12.37 6.43
CA ILE A 251 5.33 -11.74 6.56
C ILE A 251 4.30 -12.88 6.53
N GLY A 252 3.40 -12.93 7.52
CA GLY A 252 2.31 -13.91 7.56
C GLY A 252 2.67 -15.33 8.03
N GLY A 253 3.95 -15.65 8.27
CA GLY A 253 4.37 -17.02 8.57
C GLY A 253 5.37 -17.16 9.72
N ARG A 254 5.27 -18.27 10.46
CA ARG A 254 6.21 -18.63 11.54
C ARG A 254 7.29 -19.61 11.08
N LYS A 255 6.87 -20.80 10.64
CA LYS A 255 7.76 -21.94 10.34
C LYS A 255 8.14 -21.99 8.86
N ALA A 256 9.13 -22.82 8.52
CA ALA A 256 9.56 -23.01 7.14
C ALA A 256 8.48 -23.65 6.26
N ASP A 257 7.68 -24.54 6.86
CA ASP A 257 6.52 -25.15 6.21
C ASP A 257 5.38 -24.12 6.09
N PRO A 258 4.97 -23.73 4.85
CA PRO A 258 3.90 -22.75 4.66
C PRO A 258 2.51 -23.28 5.03
N ALA A 259 2.30 -24.60 4.99
CA ALA A 259 1.06 -25.24 5.41
C ALA A 259 0.98 -25.43 6.95
N ASN A 260 1.93 -24.86 7.69
CA ASN A 260 1.88 -24.95 9.14
C ASN A 260 0.73 -24.12 9.69
N SER A 261 0.03 -24.67 10.68
CA SER A 261 -1.11 -24.05 11.37
C SER A 261 -0.77 -22.80 12.21
N THR A 262 0.43 -22.23 12.04
CA THR A 262 0.89 -21.00 12.69
C THR A 262 1.20 -19.90 11.67
N THR A 263 0.69 -20.09 10.45
CA THR A 263 0.56 -19.08 9.41
C THR A 263 -0.69 -18.26 9.70
N HIS A 264 -0.65 -16.95 9.47
CA HIS A 264 -1.78 -16.09 9.78
C HIS A 264 -3.01 -16.45 8.94
N SER A 265 -4.17 -16.53 9.57
CA SER A 265 -5.44 -16.86 8.91
C SER A 265 -6.07 -15.70 8.12
N GLY A 266 -5.48 -14.51 8.17
CA GLY A 266 -5.96 -13.33 7.45
C GLY A 266 -5.03 -12.91 6.32
N ALA A 267 -4.90 -11.60 6.13
CA ALA A 267 -4.12 -10.97 5.06
C ALA A 267 -3.20 -9.87 5.59
N GLN A 268 -2.23 -9.45 4.78
CA GLN A 268 -1.28 -8.39 5.05
C GLN A 268 -1.13 -7.51 3.83
N ASP A 269 -0.91 -6.22 4.08
CA ASP A 269 -0.76 -5.20 3.06
C ASP A 269 0.17 -4.09 3.61
N GLU A 270 0.86 -3.39 2.71
CA GLU A 270 1.66 -2.19 3.01
C GLU A 270 2.70 -2.34 4.15
N VAL A 271 3.51 -3.40 4.12
CA VAL A 271 4.46 -3.72 5.20
C VAL A 271 5.75 -2.90 5.06
N ALA A 272 5.89 -1.87 5.89
CA ALA A 272 7.05 -1.00 5.96
C ALA A 272 7.89 -1.27 7.23
N ILE A 273 9.22 -1.29 7.08
CA ILE A 273 10.18 -1.65 8.12
C ILE A 273 11.27 -0.57 8.22
N TRP A 274 11.41 0.01 9.40
CA TRP A 274 12.50 0.92 9.76
C TRP A 274 13.43 0.23 10.75
N LEU A 275 14.68 0.04 10.35
CA LEU A 275 15.78 -0.43 11.20
C LEU A 275 16.52 0.76 11.79
N ASP A 276 17.16 0.51 12.93
CA ASP A 276 17.82 1.51 13.78
C ASP A 276 16.97 2.74 14.14
N ARG A 277 15.64 2.65 13.99
CA ARG A 277 14.72 3.78 14.18
C ARG A 277 13.43 3.34 14.86
N VAL A 278 13.00 4.18 15.79
CA VAL A 278 11.66 4.16 16.38
C VAL A 278 10.94 5.40 15.87
N LEU A 279 9.83 5.22 15.17
CA LEU A 279 9.01 6.35 14.74
C LEU A 279 8.54 7.17 15.94
N THR A 280 8.50 8.49 15.79
CA THR A 280 7.87 9.36 16.79
C THR A 280 6.36 9.21 16.77
N ASP A 281 5.70 9.72 17.80
CA ASP A 281 4.25 9.67 17.90
C ASP A 281 3.63 10.48 16.74
N GLU A 282 4.22 11.62 16.36
CA GLU A 282 3.80 12.40 15.20
C GLU A 282 3.97 11.65 13.87
N GLU A 283 5.07 10.91 13.71
CA GLU A 283 5.30 10.10 12.50
C GLU A 283 4.29 8.95 12.41
N ALA A 284 4.05 8.24 13.51
CA ALA A 284 3.05 7.18 13.57
C ALA A 284 1.63 7.72 13.30
N THR A 285 1.27 8.88 13.88
CA THR A 285 0.00 9.56 13.59
C THR A 285 -0.07 10.01 12.13
N SER A 286 1.02 10.50 11.54
CA SER A 286 1.02 10.93 10.13
C SER A 286 0.72 9.79 9.16
N LEU A 287 1.16 8.56 9.47
CA LEU A 287 0.78 7.37 8.69
C LEU A 287 -0.72 7.11 8.75
N TRP A 288 -1.31 7.20 9.95
CA TRP A 288 -2.76 7.03 10.12
C TRP A 288 -3.55 8.15 9.42
N GLU A 289 -3.15 9.41 9.61
CA GLU A 289 -3.77 10.54 8.93
C GLU A 289 -3.70 10.37 7.42
N ALA A 290 -2.57 9.91 6.88
CA ALA A 290 -2.41 9.64 5.45
C ALA A 290 -3.35 8.52 4.97
N ALA A 291 -3.59 7.50 5.80
CA ALA A 291 -4.49 6.40 5.49
C ALA A 291 -5.96 6.84 5.39
N ILE A 292 -6.43 7.71 6.30
CA ILE A 292 -7.84 8.14 6.36
C ILE A 292 -8.13 9.43 5.60
N THR A 293 -7.09 10.16 5.19
CA THR A 293 -7.25 11.43 4.47
C THR A 293 -7.34 11.18 2.98
N GLU A 294 -8.51 11.51 2.42
CA GLU A 294 -8.72 11.54 0.98
C GLU A 294 -7.79 12.58 0.33
N LYS A 295 -6.82 12.12 -0.46
CA LYS A 295 -6.08 13.00 -1.38
C LYS A 295 -6.73 12.94 -2.76
N LYS A 296 -7.48 13.98 -3.08
CA LYS A 296 -7.99 14.21 -4.44
C LYS A 296 -6.84 14.64 -5.35
N ILE A 297 -6.25 13.71 -6.09
CA ILE A 297 -5.42 14.05 -7.25
C ILE A 297 -6.38 14.46 -8.36
N PRO A 298 -6.35 15.71 -8.85
CA PRO A 298 -7.15 16.04 -10.02
C PRO A 298 -6.68 15.22 -11.22
N LEU A 299 -7.61 14.76 -12.06
CA LEU A 299 -7.26 14.30 -13.40
C LEU A 299 -6.79 15.51 -14.20
N VAL A 300 -5.56 15.48 -14.68
CA VAL A 300 -4.90 16.58 -15.38
C VAL A 300 -4.28 16.05 -16.65
N ILE A 301 -4.57 16.73 -17.77
CA ILE A 301 -3.77 16.59 -18.98
C ILE A 301 -2.40 17.22 -18.70
N GLU A 302 -1.38 16.39 -18.65
CA GLU A 302 0.01 16.76 -18.35
C GLU A 302 0.74 17.27 -19.58
N ASP A 303 0.44 16.72 -20.76
CA ASP A 303 1.06 17.12 -22.02
C ASP A 303 0.08 17.05 -23.21
N VAL A 304 0.32 17.88 -24.22
CA VAL A 304 -0.40 17.90 -25.49
C VAL A 304 0.60 18.15 -26.62
N GLN A 305 0.78 17.15 -27.48
CA GLN A 305 1.72 17.19 -28.61
C GLN A 305 0.96 17.24 -29.93
N LEU A 306 1.21 18.28 -30.73
CA LEU A 306 0.68 18.41 -32.09
C LEU A 306 1.66 17.82 -33.11
N HIS A 307 1.18 16.88 -33.91
CA HIS A 307 1.89 16.27 -35.02
C HIS A 307 1.33 16.82 -36.34
N LEU A 308 2.15 17.58 -37.07
CA LEU A 308 1.75 18.15 -38.36
C LEU A 308 1.96 17.14 -39.49
N GLY A 309 0.93 16.92 -40.31
CA GLY A 309 1.03 16.07 -41.50
C GLY A 309 0.70 16.81 -42.79
N GLU A 310 1.01 16.18 -43.93
CA GLU A 310 0.77 16.78 -45.26
C GLU A 310 -0.71 16.76 -45.66
N ALA A 311 -1.48 15.80 -45.16
CA ALA A 311 -2.91 15.61 -45.48
C ALA A 311 -3.83 15.86 -44.28
N SER A 312 -3.37 15.57 -43.07
CA SER A 312 -4.08 15.75 -41.80
C SER A 312 -3.08 15.90 -40.67
N ASN A 313 -3.50 16.52 -39.57
CA ASN A 313 -2.73 16.57 -38.33
C ASN A 313 -3.13 15.41 -37.40
N ALA A 314 -2.34 15.20 -36.35
CA ALA A 314 -2.70 14.37 -35.21
C ALA A 314 -2.32 15.08 -33.90
N VAL A 315 -2.97 14.74 -32.80
CA VAL A 315 -2.62 15.27 -31.47
C VAL A 315 -2.53 14.12 -30.48
N THR A 316 -1.41 14.04 -29.77
CA THR A 316 -1.27 13.16 -28.62
C THR A 316 -1.58 13.93 -27.35
N VAL A 317 -2.46 13.39 -26.52
CA VAL A 317 -2.81 13.90 -25.19
C VAL A 317 -2.29 12.93 -24.15
N THR A 318 -1.64 13.44 -23.12
CA THR A 318 -1.08 12.64 -22.02
C THR A 318 -1.63 13.15 -20.70
N TRP A 319 -2.02 12.26 -19.81
CA TRP A 319 -2.58 12.61 -18.49
C TRP A 319 -2.04 11.71 -17.40
N ASN A 320 -2.10 12.20 -16.15
CA ASN A 320 -1.82 11.37 -14.99
C ASN A 320 -2.90 10.29 -14.86
N SER A 321 -2.48 9.03 -14.85
CA SER A 321 -3.35 7.86 -14.83
C SER A 321 -3.05 6.93 -13.65
N ARG A 322 -3.85 5.88 -13.49
CA ARG A 322 -3.68 4.85 -12.46
C ARG A 322 -3.73 3.47 -13.09
N ARG A 323 -2.81 2.58 -12.70
CA ARG A 323 -2.76 1.20 -13.20
C ARG A 323 -4.13 0.52 -13.01
N GLY A 324 -4.57 -0.22 -14.02
CA GLY A 324 -5.83 -0.98 -13.99
C GLY A 324 -7.11 -0.16 -14.19
N ARG A 325 -7.02 1.13 -14.53
CA ARG A 325 -8.17 1.99 -14.83
C ARG A 325 -8.41 2.16 -16.32
N VAL A 326 -9.65 2.54 -16.67
CA VAL A 326 -10.06 2.84 -18.04
C VAL A 326 -10.48 4.30 -18.16
N TYR A 327 -10.03 4.94 -19.23
CA TYR A 327 -10.25 6.36 -19.49
C TYR A 327 -10.99 6.56 -20.82
N GLY A 328 -11.86 7.57 -20.83
CA GLY A 328 -12.46 8.11 -22.03
C GLY A 328 -11.89 9.48 -22.40
N VAL A 329 -11.58 9.65 -23.68
CA VAL A 329 -11.09 10.90 -24.27
C VAL A 329 -12.16 11.46 -25.18
N TYR A 330 -12.47 12.73 -24.95
CA TYR A 330 -13.47 13.49 -25.68
C TYR A 330 -12.83 14.73 -26.28
N SER A 331 -13.33 15.18 -27.42
CA SER A 331 -12.89 16.42 -28.06
C SER A 331 -14.04 17.34 -28.46
N THR A 332 -13.74 18.62 -28.61
CA THR A 332 -14.66 19.61 -29.17
C THR A 332 -13.88 20.74 -29.83
N THR A 333 -14.54 21.53 -30.67
CA THR A 333 -13.93 22.72 -31.30
C THR A 333 -14.37 24.03 -30.65
N ASN A 334 -15.33 24.01 -29.72
CA ASN A 334 -15.98 25.23 -29.23
C ASN A 334 -16.24 25.30 -27.70
N LEU A 335 -15.88 24.27 -26.92
CA LEU A 335 -16.09 24.17 -25.46
C LEU A 335 -17.56 24.23 -25.00
N GLN A 336 -18.52 23.99 -25.88
CA GLN A 336 -19.93 23.91 -25.49
C GLN A 336 -20.25 22.53 -24.90
N ASN A 337 -20.98 22.50 -23.79
CA ASN A 337 -21.15 21.29 -22.97
C ASN A 337 -21.89 20.14 -23.68
N ASP A 338 -22.66 20.45 -24.72
CA ASP A 338 -23.46 19.51 -25.52
C ASP A 338 -22.78 19.07 -26.82
N GLU A 339 -21.56 19.54 -27.11
CA GLU A 339 -20.84 19.28 -28.36
C GLU A 339 -19.47 18.58 -28.12
N TRP A 340 -19.37 17.75 -27.09
CA TRP A 340 -18.21 16.88 -26.91
C TRP A 340 -18.40 15.58 -27.68
N GLU A 341 -17.52 15.34 -28.65
CA GLU A 341 -17.42 14.09 -29.39
C GLU A 341 -16.51 13.12 -28.62
N GLU A 342 -16.99 11.90 -28.42
CA GLU A 342 -16.19 10.81 -27.89
C GLU A 342 -15.20 10.33 -28.95
N LEU A 343 -13.92 10.28 -28.59
CA LEU A 343 -12.88 9.72 -29.45
C LEU A 343 -12.65 8.24 -29.15
N ASP A 344 -12.59 7.91 -27.86
CA ASP A 344 -12.43 6.56 -27.32
C ASP A 344 -12.88 6.57 -25.85
N ASP A 345 -13.53 5.51 -25.37
CA ASP A 345 -13.98 5.32 -23.98
C ASP A 345 -13.37 4.07 -23.33
N GLY A 346 -12.46 3.36 -24.02
CA GLY A 346 -11.90 2.07 -23.60
C GLY A 346 -10.39 2.09 -23.35
N ILE A 347 -9.80 3.26 -23.05
CA ILE A 347 -8.34 3.39 -22.97
C ILE A 347 -7.85 2.85 -21.62
N GLU A 348 -7.32 1.64 -21.63
CA GLU A 348 -6.66 1.03 -20.47
C GLU A 348 -5.42 1.81 -20.05
N SER A 349 -5.22 1.90 -18.74
CA SER A 349 -4.09 2.63 -18.17
C SER A 349 -2.74 1.98 -18.45
N GLU A 350 -1.74 2.81 -18.76
CA GLU A 350 -0.36 2.41 -18.94
C GLU A 350 0.48 2.50 -17.64
N GLY A 351 -0.13 2.94 -16.52
CA GLY A 351 0.54 3.04 -15.21
C GLY A 351 0.21 4.33 -14.49
N GLU A 352 1.24 5.16 -14.27
CA GLU A 352 1.10 6.50 -13.66
C GLU A 352 0.75 7.60 -14.67
N SER A 353 0.97 7.32 -15.95
CA SER A 353 0.66 8.23 -17.06
C SER A 353 0.15 7.40 -18.23
N THR A 354 -0.86 7.90 -18.93
CA THR A 354 -1.45 7.27 -20.11
C THR A 354 -1.54 8.29 -21.23
N SER A 355 -1.36 7.82 -22.47
CA SER A 355 -1.47 8.66 -23.66
C SER A 355 -2.51 8.16 -24.66
N PHE A 356 -3.11 9.09 -25.40
CA PHE A 356 -3.99 8.81 -26.54
C PHE A 356 -3.64 9.71 -27.71
N THR A 357 -3.71 9.18 -28.93
CA THR A 357 -3.47 9.96 -30.16
C THR A 357 -4.75 10.06 -30.99
N ASP A 358 -5.25 11.30 -31.14
CA ASP A 358 -6.32 11.67 -32.04
C ASP A 358 -5.74 11.91 -33.46
N GLU A 359 -6.07 11.01 -34.39
CA GLU A 359 -5.57 11.05 -35.77
C GLU A 359 -6.60 11.64 -36.75
N GLY A 360 -6.13 12.02 -37.95
CA GLY A 360 -7.03 12.42 -39.03
C GLY A 360 -7.66 13.82 -38.88
N ILE A 361 -7.08 14.67 -38.03
CA ILE A 361 -7.58 16.02 -37.79
C ILE A 361 -7.43 16.86 -39.08
N PRO A 362 -8.53 17.41 -39.63
CA PRO A 362 -8.46 18.22 -40.84
C PRO A 362 -7.51 19.42 -40.71
N LEU A 363 -6.75 19.73 -41.76
CA LEU A 363 -5.86 20.91 -41.77
C LEU A 363 -6.62 22.25 -41.63
N THR A 364 -7.95 22.23 -41.83
CA THR A 364 -8.83 23.38 -41.65
C THR A 364 -9.17 23.66 -40.18
N ASP A 365 -8.99 22.68 -39.30
CA ASP A 365 -9.31 22.82 -37.89
C ASP A 365 -8.25 23.68 -37.21
N LYS A 366 -8.68 24.84 -36.71
CA LYS A 366 -7.77 25.83 -36.11
C LYS A 366 -7.63 25.66 -34.60
N LYS A 367 -8.57 24.94 -33.97
CA LYS A 367 -8.64 24.73 -32.53
C LYS A 367 -9.33 23.41 -32.26
N LYS A 368 -8.78 22.65 -31.32
CA LYS A 368 -9.40 21.46 -30.75
C LYS A 368 -9.13 21.47 -29.25
N PHE A 369 -10.12 21.08 -28.48
CA PHE A 369 -10.06 20.99 -27.03
C PHE A 369 -10.27 19.54 -26.64
N TYR A 370 -9.57 19.09 -25.61
CA TYR A 370 -9.64 17.72 -25.12
C TYR A 370 -10.12 17.70 -23.68
N LYS A 371 -10.86 16.66 -23.34
CA LYS A 371 -11.29 16.31 -21.99
C LYS A 371 -11.05 14.83 -21.80
N VAL A 372 -10.37 14.48 -20.71
CA VAL A 372 -10.22 13.10 -20.27
C VAL A 372 -11.17 12.88 -19.09
N MET A 373 -11.82 11.73 -19.07
CA MET A 373 -12.65 11.28 -17.96
C MET A 373 -12.23 9.86 -17.58
N GLU A 374 -12.20 9.55 -16.30
CA GLU A 374 -12.16 8.16 -15.85
C GLU A 374 -13.57 7.59 -15.99
N VAL A 375 -13.69 6.40 -16.58
CA VAL A 375 -15.00 5.79 -16.88
C VAL A 375 -15.24 4.49 -16.11
N GLU A 376 -14.19 3.78 -15.67
CA GLU A 376 -14.29 2.54 -14.86
C GLU A 376 -13.27 2.43 -13.72
#